data_AF-A0A522YR10-F1
#
_entry.id   AF-A0A522YR10-F1
#
_cell.length_a   1.000
_cell.length_b   1.000
_cell.length_c   1.000
_cell.angle_alpha   90.00
_cell.angle_beta   90.00
_cell.angle_gamma   90.00
#
_symmetry.space_group_name_H-M   'P 1'
#
loop_
_entity.id
_entity.type
_entity.pdbx_description
1 polymer ?
#
loop_
_entity_poly.entity_id
_entity_poly.type
_entity_poly.pdbx_seq_one_letter_code
_entity_poly.pdbx_strand_id
1 'polypeptide(L)'
;MSGLLHRAVLATRSTPVVGRLWRAAYRGAAASCAAGLASLPHVEAVVLHRGAAGAPDPGVSDLDVLLVRGSAASEPAWLARLAATKGRLKRAFPMLGDLWVAEPGELERYLRRGGLRAWEDRPGWRVLRGALPPAPPYAGDPLKRRLDAWTWAFIAHMELTRRLLRPAPDIPAKRDADLRKMHADCRRLSDFVLAAGSGPTARARPDGRGPRELWLDSARALAEASAVLAVEGAETERSFEPWPSPAGAAGAAEALCRNLRARGVVLDAPYHCWAVLEDGAGPERLWAASVAMAAEPALPGVPMALTASAW
;
A
#
# COMPACT_ATOMS: atom_id res chain seq x y z
N MET A 1 -16.35 16.18 -0.08
CA MET A 1 -16.28 16.92 -1.36
C MET A 1 -17.59 16.65 -2.05
N SER A 2 -18.32 17.65 -2.54
CA SER A 2 -19.46 17.32 -3.42
C SER A 2 -18.90 16.48 -4.57
N GLY A 3 -19.56 15.39 -4.94
CA GLY A 3 -19.04 14.49 -6.00
C GLY A 3 -18.72 15.22 -7.30
N LEU A 4 -19.38 16.36 -7.54
CA LEU A 4 -19.15 17.28 -8.64
C LEU A 4 -17.76 17.95 -8.61
N LEU A 5 -17.33 18.52 -7.48
CA LEU A 5 -16.01 19.15 -7.39
C LEU A 5 -14.90 18.13 -7.61
N HIS A 6 -15.07 16.91 -7.08
CA HIS A 6 -14.09 15.83 -7.29
C HIS A 6 -13.95 15.49 -8.77
N ARG A 7 -15.08 15.29 -9.46
CA ARG A 7 -15.10 14.99 -10.90
C ARG A 7 -14.47 16.13 -11.70
N ALA A 8 -14.75 17.39 -11.36
CA ALA A 8 -14.15 18.54 -12.02
C ALA A 8 -12.62 18.59 -11.84
N VAL A 9 -12.12 18.34 -10.63
CA VAL A 9 -10.67 18.26 -10.37
C VAL A 9 -10.04 17.14 -11.21
N LEU A 10 -10.62 15.94 -11.18
CA LEU A 10 -10.11 14.78 -11.94
C LEU A 10 -10.11 15.02 -13.45
N ALA A 11 -11.14 15.68 -13.97
CA ALA A 11 -11.27 15.98 -15.41
C ALA A 11 -10.29 17.05 -15.90
N THR A 12 -9.86 17.97 -15.03
CA THR A 12 -9.09 19.16 -15.43
C THR A 12 -7.65 19.19 -14.91
N ARG A 13 -7.25 18.26 -14.04
CA ARG A 13 -5.91 18.21 -13.43
C ARG A 13 -4.75 18.06 -14.42
N SER A 14 -5.01 17.50 -15.60
CA SER A 14 -4.01 17.34 -16.68
C SER A 14 -3.88 18.60 -17.55
N THR A 15 -4.85 19.52 -17.50
CA THR A 15 -4.79 20.79 -18.24
C THR A 15 -3.70 21.68 -17.64
N PRO A 16 -2.71 22.19 -18.39
CA PRO A 16 -1.51 22.80 -17.81
C PRO A 16 -1.75 23.94 -16.81
N VAL A 17 -2.64 24.88 -17.13
CA VAL A 17 -2.95 26.03 -16.26
C VAL A 17 -3.80 25.59 -15.08
N VAL A 18 -4.87 24.84 -15.35
CA VAL A 18 -5.83 24.40 -14.32
C VAL A 18 -5.16 23.43 -13.33
N GLY A 19 -4.34 22.52 -13.81
CA GLY A 19 -3.52 21.62 -12.98
C GLY A 19 -2.56 22.36 -12.05
N ARG A 20 -1.94 23.47 -12.51
CA ARG A 20 -1.11 24.33 -11.63
C ARG A 20 -1.95 24.98 -10.54
N LEU A 21 -3.14 25.48 -10.87
CA LEU A 21 -4.07 26.06 -9.89
C LEU A 21 -4.50 25.01 -8.85
N TRP A 22 -4.82 23.80 -9.28
CA TRP A 22 -5.15 22.71 -8.36
C TRP A 22 -3.98 22.35 -7.43
N ARG A 23 -2.76 22.26 -7.95
CA ARG A 23 -1.57 22.03 -7.10
C ARG A 23 -1.34 23.18 -6.10
N ALA A 24 -1.56 24.43 -6.51
CA ALA A 24 -1.50 25.58 -5.62
C ALA A 24 -2.57 25.50 -4.51
N ALA A 25 -3.81 25.13 -4.85
CA ALA A 25 -4.88 24.91 -3.90
C ALA A 25 -4.55 23.79 -2.90
N TYR A 26 -3.95 22.68 -3.36
CA TYR A 26 -3.48 21.59 -2.49
C TYR A 26 -2.39 22.05 -1.52
N ARG A 27 -1.44 22.89 -1.97
CA ARG A 27 -0.43 23.48 -1.08
C ARG A 27 -1.05 24.40 -0.04
N GLY A 28 -2.00 25.26 -0.44
CA GLY A 28 -2.72 26.15 0.48
C GLY A 28 -3.56 25.38 1.51
N ALA A 29 -4.21 24.30 1.08
CA ALA A 29 -4.95 23.40 1.97
C ALA A 29 -4.02 22.70 2.96
N ALA A 30 -2.86 22.17 2.49
CA ALA A 30 -1.88 21.55 3.37
C ALA A 30 -1.36 22.54 4.44
N ALA A 31 -1.06 23.78 4.05
CA ALA A 31 -0.64 24.82 4.99
C ALA A 31 -1.74 25.16 6.01
N SER A 32 -2.99 25.31 5.55
CA SER A 32 -4.15 25.58 6.42
C SER A 32 -4.42 24.43 7.39
N CYS A 33 -4.37 23.19 6.91
CA CYS A 33 -4.51 22.00 7.75
C CYS A 33 -3.39 21.92 8.79
N ALA A 34 -2.15 22.21 8.41
CA ALA A 34 -1.04 22.22 9.35
C ALA A 34 -1.17 23.31 10.41
N ALA A 35 -1.55 24.52 10.04
CA ALA A 35 -1.79 25.61 10.99
C ALA A 35 -2.92 25.26 11.98
N GLY A 36 -4.03 24.71 11.47
CA GLY A 36 -5.16 24.30 12.31
C GLY A 36 -4.79 23.18 13.29
N LEU A 37 -4.07 22.15 12.83
CA LEU A 37 -3.65 21.02 13.69
C LEU A 37 -2.53 21.41 14.66
N ALA A 38 -1.59 22.27 14.25
CA ALA A 38 -0.53 22.78 15.12
C ALA A 38 -1.04 23.70 16.24
N SER A 39 -2.25 24.25 16.10
CA SER A 39 -2.88 25.05 17.16
C SER A 39 -3.36 24.22 18.36
N LEU A 40 -3.41 22.88 18.22
CA LEU A 40 -3.79 22.00 19.31
C LEU A 40 -2.68 21.94 20.36
N PRO A 41 -3.03 21.92 21.66
CA PRO A 41 -2.03 21.87 22.71
C PRO A 41 -1.18 20.61 22.60
N HIS A 42 0.09 20.71 22.96
CA HIS A 42 1.08 19.63 22.94
C HIS A 42 1.43 19.07 21.55
N VAL A 43 0.98 19.67 20.44
CA VAL A 43 1.46 19.27 19.10
C VAL A 43 2.86 19.85 18.87
N GLU A 44 3.84 18.97 18.75
CA GLU A 44 5.25 19.31 18.55
C GLU A 44 5.62 19.38 17.07
N ALA A 45 5.03 18.50 16.25
CA ALA A 45 5.26 18.49 14.82
C ALA A 45 4.01 18.11 14.02
N VAL A 46 3.93 18.67 12.82
CA VAL A 46 2.94 18.32 11.80
C VAL A 46 3.66 17.97 10.52
N VAL A 47 3.38 16.78 10.00
CA VAL A 47 4.10 16.19 8.89
C VAL A 47 3.10 15.70 7.86
N LEU A 48 3.32 16.01 6.58
CA LEU A 48 2.69 15.24 5.51
C LEU A 48 3.47 13.96 5.32
N HIS A 49 2.79 12.84 5.47
CA HIS A 49 3.34 11.54 5.13
C HIS A 49 2.63 11.02 3.87
N ARG A 50 3.35 10.24 3.03
CA ARG A 50 2.84 9.64 1.77
C ARG A 50 2.58 10.63 0.62
N GLY A 51 1.65 10.27 -0.27
CA GLY A 51 1.56 10.72 -1.66
C GLY A 51 1.56 12.24 -1.88
N ALA A 52 1.07 13.03 -0.93
CA ALA A 52 1.03 14.49 -1.02
C ALA A 52 2.29 15.22 -0.50
N ALA A 53 3.22 14.51 0.14
CA ALA A 53 4.41 15.11 0.74
C ALA A 53 5.42 15.59 -0.31
N GLY A 54 5.55 14.85 -1.42
CA GLY A 54 6.33 15.25 -2.60
C GLY A 54 5.49 16.10 -3.57
N ALA A 55 5.04 15.48 -4.67
CA ALA A 55 4.21 16.10 -5.68
C ALA A 55 2.76 15.58 -5.60
N PRO A 56 1.82 16.28 -4.93
CA PRO A 56 0.44 15.83 -4.86
C PRO A 56 -0.18 15.81 -6.25
N ASP A 57 -0.91 14.72 -6.53
CA ASP A 57 -1.74 14.57 -7.72
C ASP A 57 -3.20 14.95 -7.40
N PRO A 58 -3.69 16.13 -7.83
CA PRO A 58 -4.99 16.63 -7.42
C PRO A 58 -6.15 15.69 -7.78
N GLY A 59 -7.01 15.43 -6.81
CA GLY A 59 -8.18 14.55 -6.95
C GLY A 59 -7.85 13.07 -6.77
N VAL A 60 -6.57 12.68 -6.73
CA VAL A 60 -6.13 11.31 -6.46
C VAL A 60 -5.38 11.20 -5.14
N SER A 61 -4.51 12.17 -4.84
CA SER A 61 -3.77 12.21 -3.59
C SER A 61 -4.62 12.78 -2.47
N ASP A 62 -4.63 12.10 -1.33
CA ASP A 62 -5.10 12.66 -0.08
C ASP A 62 -3.95 13.36 0.66
N LEU A 63 -4.29 14.32 1.52
CA LEU A 63 -3.36 14.97 2.44
C LEU A 63 -3.32 14.15 3.73
N ASP A 64 -2.54 13.09 3.76
CA ASP A 64 -2.34 12.29 4.97
C ASP A 64 -1.37 13.02 5.91
N VAL A 65 -1.77 13.19 7.16
CA VAL A 65 -1.03 13.99 8.16
C VAL A 65 -0.64 13.12 9.35
N LEU A 66 0.62 13.23 9.76
CA LEU A 66 1.13 12.69 11.01
C LEU A 66 1.33 13.85 11.99
N LEU A 67 0.77 13.71 13.19
CA LEU A 67 0.97 14.59 14.32
C LEU A 67 1.90 13.92 15.31
N VAL A 68 2.98 14.61 15.68
CA VAL A 68 3.78 14.25 16.83
C VAL A 68 3.28 15.07 18.01
N ARG A 69 2.77 14.40 19.04
CA ARG A 69 2.28 15.05 20.27
C ARG A 69 3.21 14.75 21.44
N GLY A 70 3.50 15.74 22.26
CA GLY A 70 4.10 15.53 23.57
C GLY A 70 3.11 14.87 24.54
N SER A 71 3.60 14.50 25.73
CA SER A 71 2.76 13.91 26.78
C SER A 71 1.68 14.89 27.23
N ALA A 72 0.40 14.47 27.18
CA ALA A 72 -0.74 15.28 27.60
C ALA A 72 -1.28 14.78 28.95
N ALA A 73 -1.69 15.72 29.82
CA ALA A 73 -2.24 15.38 31.14
C ALA A 73 -3.67 14.82 31.11
N SER A 74 -4.43 15.05 30.01
CA SER A 74 -5.78 14.50 29.81
C SER A 74 -6.01 14.12 28.35
N GLU A 75 -6.00 12.82 28.08
CA GLU A 75 -6.18 12.26 26.73
C GLU A 75 -7.60 12.46 26.15
N PRO A 76 -8.71 12.27 26.90
CA PRO A 76 -10.06 12.38 26.33
C PRO A 76 -10.40 13.79 25.82
N ALA A 77 -10.07 14.82 26.61
CA ALA A 77 -10.34 16.22 26.24
C ALA A 77 -9.53 16.63 24.99
N TRP A 78 -8.28 16.16 24.90
CA TRP A 78 -7.45 16.41 23.74
C TRP A 78 -8.00 15.73 22.47
N LEU A 79 -8.40 14.46 22.57
CA LEU A 79 -9.00 13.71 21.46
C LEU A 79 -10.29 14.35 20.95
N ALA A 80 -11.13 14.87 21.85
CA ALA A 80 -12.34 15.61 21.47
C ALA A 80 -12.01 16.88 20.66
N ARG A 81 -11.00 17.65 21.09
CA ARG A 81 -10.53 18.85 20.37
C ARG A 81 -9.90 18.51 19.02
N LEU A 82 -9.14 17.41 18.96
CA LEU A 82 -8.57 16.87 17.73
C LEU A 82 -9.68 16.51 16.74
N ALA A 83 -10.67 15.72 17.18
CA ALA A 83 -11.78 15.28 16.35
C ALA A 83 -12.59 16.48 15.81
N ALA A 84 -12.90 17.46 16.66
CA ALA A 84 -13.58 18.68 16.26
C ALA A 84 -12.77 19.50 15.23
N THR A 85 -11.46 19.60 15.43
CA THR A 85 -10.56 20.33 14.51
C THR A 85 -10.40 19.61 13.19
N LYS A 86 -10.14 18.29 13.20
CA LYS A 86 -10.13 17.44 12.00
C LYS A 86 -11.46 17.54 11.26
N GLY A 87 -12.59 17.49 11.95
CA GLY A 87 -13.92 17.59 11.37
C GLY A 87 -14.14 18.92 10.64
N ARG A 88 -13.75 20.05 11.23
CA ARG A 88 -13.79 21.37 10.57
C ARG A 88 -12.89 21.42 9.34
N LEU A 89 -11.64 20.96 9.48
CA LEU A 89 -10.67 20.94 8.37
C LEU A 89 -11.12 20.03 7.23
N LYS A 90 -11.65 18.84 7.51
CA LYS A 90 -12.15 17.91 6.48
C LYS A 90 -13.35 18.47 5.72
N ARG A 91 -14.20 19.28 6.37
CA ARG A 91 -15.30 19.99 5.70
C ARG A 91 -14.78 21.06 4.73
N ALA A 92 -13.80 21.86 5.15
CA ALA A 92 -13.19 22.90 4.32
C ALA A 92 -12.28 22.34 3.22
N PHE A 93 -11.52 21.29 3.54
CA PHE A 93 -10.53 20.63 2.71
C PHE A 93 -10.84 19.13 2.63
N PRO A 94 -11.78 18.73 1.75
CA PRO A 94 -12.20 17.34 1.64
C PRO A 94 -11.11 16.32 1.29
N MET A 95 -9.99 16.78 0.73
CA MET A 95 -8.81 15.95 0.45
C MET A 95 -7.95 15.70 1.70
N LEU A 96 -8.26 16.25 2.88
CA LEU A 96 -7.61 15.87 4.13
C LEU A 96 -7.83 14.38 4.39
N GLY A 97 -6.78 13.58 4.32
CA GLY A 97 -6.87 12.12 4.37
C GLY A 97 -6.86 11.58 5.78
N ASP A 98 -6.02 10.57 5.97
CA ASP A 98 -5.80 9.96 7.25
C ASP A 98 -5.03 10.90 8.18
N LEU A 99 -5.28 10.72 9.48
CA LEU A 99 -4.59 11.46 10.52
C LEU A 99 -3.96 10.45 11.47
N TRP A 100 -2.63 10.40 11.47
CA TRP A 100 -1.85 9.61 12.39
C TRP A 100 -1.45 10.49 13.57
N VAL A 101 -1.49 9.93 14.77
CA VAL A 101 -1.02 10.59 15.98
C VAL A 101 -0.02 9.65 16.62
N ALA A 102 1.14 10.19 16.98
CA ALA A 102 2.17 9.43 17.67
C ALA A 102 2.84 10.34 18.72
N GLU A 103 3.26 9.74 19.82
CA GLU A 103 4.23 10.34 20.71
C GLU A 103 5.66 10.17 20.15
N PRO A 104 6.64 11.01 20.54
CA PRO A 104 8.02 10.89 20.05
C PRO A 104 8.59 9.48 20.17
N GLY A 105 8.36 8.79 21.30
CA GLY A 105 8.81 7.42 21.51
C GLY A 105 8.05 6.36 20.69
N GLU A 106 6.79 6.61 20.33
CA GLU A 106 6.04 5.73 19.41
C GLU A 106 6.56 5.89 17.98
N LEU A 107 6.79 7.13 17.56
CA LEU A 107 7.35 7.43 16.25
C LEU A 107 8.76 6.84 16.11
N GLU A 108 9.60 6.98 17.13
CA GLU A 108 10.94 6.36 17.13
C GLU A 108 10.84 4.83 16.99
N ARG A 109 9.97 4.18 17.78
CA ARG A 109 9.74 2.74 17.70
C ARG A 109 9.26 2.32 16.32
N TYR A 110 8.35 3.08 15.71
CA TYR A 110 7.87 2.85 14.35
C TYR A 110 9.00 2.99 13.33
N LEU A 111 9.80 4.05 13.38
CA LEU A 111 10.91 4.23 12.45
C LEU A 111 11.99 3.14 12.61
N ARG A 112 12.18 2.63 13.82
CA ARG A 112 13.14 1.57 14.11
C ARG A 112 12.65 0.17 13.73
N ARG A 113 11.36 -0.12 13.91
CA ARG A 113 10.81 -1.49 13.82
C ARG A 113 9.75 -1.67 12.73
N GLY A 114 9.30 -0.60 12.08
CA GLY A 114 8.23 -0.61 11.08
C GLY A 114 8.61 -1.20 9.72
N GLY A 115 9.79 -1.81 9.61
CA GLY A 115 10.26 -2.50 8.42
C GLY A 115 10.50 -1.58 7.23
N LEU A 116 10.41 -2.15 6.03
CA LEU A 116 10.61 -1.41 4.78
C LEU A 116 9.68 -0.20 4.65
N ARG A 117 8.42 -0.28 5.11
CA ARG A 117 7.46 0.81 4.92
C ARG A 117 7.85 2.07 5.66
N ALA A 118 8.30 1.94 6.91
CA ALA A 118 8.80 3.07 7.68
C ALA A 118 10.04 3.70 7.05
N TRP A 119 10.92 2.86 6.47
CA TRP A 119 12.11 3.30 5.76
C TRP A 119 11.80 4.02 4.44
N GLU A 120 10.85 3.53 3.63
CA GLU A 120 10.44 4.20 2.38
C GLU A 120 9.66 5.48 2.63
N ASP A 121 8.80 5.47 3.65
CA ASP A 121 7.91 6.59 3.94
C ASP A 121 8.74 7.81 4.40
N ARG A 122 9.74 7.61 5.27
CA ARG A 122 10.44 8.69 5.98
C ARG A 122 11.21 9.70 5.10
N PRO A 123 11.96 9.31 4.05
CA PRO A 123 12.56 10.24 3.09
C PRO A 123 11.51 11.06 2.33
N GLY A 124 10.32 10.49 2.14
CA GLY A 124 9.20 11.15 1.48
C GLY A 124 8.45 12.13 2.38
N TRP A 125 8.67 12.15 3.68
CA TRP A 125 7.92 13.00 4.62
C TRP A 125 8.30 14.47 4.49
N ARG A 126 7.27 15.33 4.48
CA ARG A 126 7.44 16.78 4.48
C ARG A 126 6.98 17.37 5.80
N VAL A 127 7.93 17.85 6.59
CA VAL A 127 7.63 18.59 7.82
C VAL A 127 7.00 19.92 7.44
N LEU A 128 5.76 20.15 7.89
CA LEU A 128 5.04 21.41 7.72
C LEU A 128 5.25 22.34 8.92
N ARG A 129 5.42 21.77 10.12
CA ARG A 129 5.70 22.48 11.37
C ARG A 129 6.49 21.59 12.33
N GLY A 130 7.37 22.20 13.12
CA GLY A 130 8.13 21.51 14.17
C GLY A 130 9.39 20.83 13.64
N ALA A 131 9.84 19.81 14.36
CA ALA A 131 10.95 18.96 13.98
C ALA A 131 10.59 17.49 14.24
N LEU A 132 11.16 16.59 13.45
CA LEU A 132 11.03 15.15 13.68
C LEU A 132 12.28 14.61 14.33
N PRO A 133 12.18 13.53 15.13
CA PRO A 133 13.37 12.79 15.54
C PRO A 133 14.15 12.30 14.31
N PRO A 134 15.48 12.17 14.43
CA PRO A 134 16.29 11.57 13.38
C PRO A 134 15.79 10.15 13.12
N ALA A 135 15.73 9.78 11.84
CA ALA A 135 15.39 8.43 11.47
C ALA A 135 16.61 7.54 11.72
N PRO A 136 16.51 6.45 12.49
CA PRO A 136 17.59 5.48 12.54
C PRO A 136 17.85 4.93 11.12
N PRO A 137 19.11 4.64 10.76
CA PRO A 137 19.38 3.93 9.51
C PRO A 137 18.63 2.61 9.53
N TYR A 138 18.06 2.22 8.39
CA TYR A 138 17.43 0.91 8.29
C TYR A 138 18.51 -0.16 8.40
N ALA A 139 18.54 -0.82 9.55
CA ALA A 139 19.50 -1.87 9.91
C ALA A 139 18.90 -3.27 9.66
N GLY A 140 18.07 -3.40 8.63
CA GLY A 140 17.51 -4.70 8.24
C GLY A 140 18.54 -5.55 7.51
N ASP A 141 18.59 -6.84 7.85
CA ASP A 141 19.17 -7.91 7.04
C ASP A 141 18.69 -7.77 5.57
N PRO A 142 19.58 -7.78 4.56
CA PRO A 142 19.23 -7.71 3.14
C PRO A 142 18.05 -8.62 2.74
N LEU A 143 18.03 -9.86 3.23
CA LEU A 143 16.94 -10.80 2.94
C LEU A 143 15.61 -10.30 3.49
N LYS A 144 15.59 -9.83 4.75
CA LYS A 144 14.39 -9.25 5.37
C LYS A 144 13.85 -8.04 4.58
N ARG A 145 14.71 -7.21 4.00
CA ARG A 145 14.28 -6.06 3.18
C ARG A 145 13.54 -6.51 1.94
N ARG A 146 14.04 -7.55 1.30
CA ARG A 146 13.45 -8.10 0.07
C ARG A 146 12.15 -8.85 0.39
N LEU A 147 12.09 -9.58 1.50
CA LEU A 147 10.83 -10.16 2.00
C LEU A 147 9.78 -9.08 2.29
N ASP A 148 10.16 -7.99 2.96
CA ASP A 148 9.23 -6.87 3.18
C ASP A 148 8.74 -6.27 1.86
N ALA A 149 9.64 -6.08 0.89
CA ALA A 149 9.28 -5.53 -0.42
C ALA A 149 8.31 -6.45 -1.15
N TRP A 150 8.59 -7.76 -1.15
CA TRP A 150 7.71 -8.77 -1.70
C TRP A 150 6.33 -8.76 -1.04
N THR A 151 6.24 -8.70 0.29
CA THR A 151 4.96 -8.63 0.99
C THR A 151 4.15 -7.40 0.56
N TRP A 152 4.79 -6.24 0.40
CA TRP A 152 4.09 -5.05 -0.08
C TRP A 152 3.72 -5.12 -1.57
N ALA A 153 4.55 -5.76 -2.41
CA ALA A 153 4.22 -6.02 -3.82
C ALA A 153 2.98 -6.91 -3.93
N PHE A 154 2.95 -7.98 -3.12
CA PHE A 154 1.83 -8.88 -3.00
C PHE A 154 0.55 -8.15 -2.58
N ILE A 155 0.59 -7.34 -1.51
CA ILE A 155 -0.55 -6.53 -1.06
C ILE A 155 -1.03 -5.58 -2.15
N ALA A 156 -0.11 -4.92 -2.87
CA ALA A 156 -0.48 -4.01 -3.95
C ALA A 156 -1.19 -4.76 -5.10
N HIS A 157 -0.72 -5.95 -5.46
CA HIS A 157 -1.35 -6.80 -6.47
C HIS A 157 -2.73 -7.32 -6.01
N MET A 158 -2.89 -7.68 -4.72
CA MET A 158 -4.20 -8.02 -4.16
C MET A 158 -5.19 -6.86 -4.29
N GLU A 159 -4.79 -5.65 -3.92
CA GLU A 159 -5.64 -4.47 -4.00
C GLU A 159 -6.00 -4.11 -5.46
N LEU A 160 -5.04 -4.28 -6.38
CA LEU A 160 -5.29 -4.15 -7.81
C LEU A 160 -6.36 -5.15 -8.29
N THR A 161 -6.20 -6.42 -7.93
CA THR A 161 -7.15 -7.51 -8.27
C THR A 161 -8.53 -7.23 -7.72
N ARG A 162 -8.62 -6.87 -6.43
CA ARG A 162 -9.88 -6.55 -5.75
C ARG A 162 -10.62 -5.42 -6.47
N ARG A 163 -9.91 -4.34 -6.83
CA ARG A 163 -10.51 -3.18 -7.50
C ARG A 163 -10.91 -3.45 -8.96
N LEU A 164 -10.19 -4.34 -9.64
CA LEU A 164 -10.51 -4.77 -10.99
C LEU A 164 -11.78 -5.63 -11.02
N LEU A 165 -11.86 -6.63 -10.12
CA LEU A 165 -12.94 -7.63 -10.11
C LEU A 165 -14.19 -7.18 -9.35
N ARG A 166 -14.03 -6.33 -8.35
CA ARG A 166 -15.13 -5.79 -7.54
C ARG A 166 -15.14 -4.26 -7.64
N PRO A 167 -15.57 -3.70 -8.79
CA PRO A 167 -15.65 -2.26 -8.94
C PRO A 167 -16.67 -1.71 -7.94
N ALA A 168 -16.19 -0.98 -6.94
CA ALA A 168 -17.04 -0.16 -6.09
C ALA A 168 -17.76 0.90 -6.95
N PRO A 169 -18.86 1.51 -6.48
CA PRO A 169 -19.54 2.63 -7.15
C PRO A 169 -18.72 3.94 -7.14
N ASP A 170 -17.41 3.83 -7.41
CA ASP A 170 -16.44 4.90 -7.42
C ASP A 170 -16.48 5.68 -8.75
N ILE A 171 -15.92 6.89 -8.73
CA ILE A 171 -15.71 7.71 -9.93
C ILE A 171 -14.73 6.97 -10.86
N PRO A 172 -15.08 6.66 -12.13
CA PRO A 172 -14.22 5.86 -13.02
C PRO A 172 -12.78 6.36 -13.14
N ALA A 173 -12.61 7.69 -13.30
CA ALA A 173 -11.28 8.31 -13.38
C ALA A 173 -10.44 8.13 -12.09
N LYS A 174 -11.09 8.05 -10.91
CA LYS A 174 -10.39 7.75 -9.65
C LYS A 174 -9.99 6.28 -9.61
N ARG A 175 -10.89 5.38 -9.99
CA ARG A 175 -10.60 3.94 -10.06
C ARG A 175 -9.40 3.67 -10.96
N ASP A 176 -9.37 4.25 -12.16
CA ASP A 176 -8.28 4.06 -13.10
C ASP A 176 -6.94 4.59 -12.55
N ALA A 177 -6.96 5.74 -11.87
CA ALA A 177 -5.77 6.27 -11.20
C ALA A 177 -5.30 5.37 -10.04
N ASP A 178 -6.23 4.84 -9.24
CA ASP A 178 -5.92 3.94 -8.13
C ASP A 178 -5.35 2.61 -8.65
N LEU A 179 -5.89 2.04 -9.73
CA LEU A 179 -5.35 0.82 -10.36
C LEU A 179 -3.92 1.06 -10.84
N ARG A 180 -3.66 2.18 -11.53
CA ARG A 180 -2.31 2.53 -11.98
C ARG A 180 -1.34 2.73 -10.82
N LYS A 181 -1.81 3.29 -9.71
CA LYS A 181 -1.03 3.44 -8.48
C LYS A 181 -0.65 2.06 -7.89
N MET A 182 -1.63 1.16 -7.71
CA MET A 182 -1.36 -0.18 -7.18
C MET A 182 -0.43 -0.98 -8.10
N HIS A 183 -0.58 -0.85 -9.41
CA HIS A 183 0.34 -1.42 -10.39
C HIS A 183 1.77 -0.89 -10.22
N ALA A 184 1.93 0.44 -10.19
CA ALA A 184 3.24 1.07 -10.04
C ALA A 184 3.92 0.68 -8.72
N ASP A 185 3.16 0.56 -7.62
CA ASP A 185 3.68 0.08 -6.34
C ASP A 185 4.14 -1.39 -6.44
N CYS A 186 3.33 -2.28 -7.03
CA CYS A 186 3.69 -3.69 -7.23
C CYS A 186 4.96 -3.83 -8.07
N ARG A 187 5.05 -3.12 -9.20
CA ARG A 187 6.23 -3.12 -10.08
C ARG A 187 7.47 -2.66 -9.35
N ARG A 188 7.41 -1.47 -8.74
CA ARG A 188 8.54 -0.86 -8.03
C ARG A 188 9.10 -1.79 -6.95
N LEU A 189 8.22 -2.46 -6.20
CA LEU A 189 8.61 -3.36 -5.12
C LEU A 189 9.12 -4.71 -5.63
N SER A 190 8.54 -5.24 -6.70
CA SER A 190 9.06 -6.43 -7.38
C SER A 190 10.44 -6.17 -7.98
N ASP A 191 10.63 -5.04 -8.65
CA ASP A 191 11.91 -4.61 -9.22
C ASP A 191 12.98 -4.45 -8.13
N PHE A 192 12.61 -3.95 -6.94
CA PHE A 192 13.52 -3.88 -5.79
C PHE A 192 13.98 -5.27 -5.33
N VAL A 193 13.09 -6.26 -5.30
CA VAL A 193 13.43 -7.65 -4.98
C VAL A 193 14.38 -8.24 -6.02
N LEU A 194 14.10 -8.01 -7.31
CA LEU A 194 14.88 -8.53 -8.44
C LEU A 194 16.27 -7.87 -8.54
N ALA A 195 16.38 -6.58 -8.21
CA ALA A 195 17.63 -5.83 -8.23
C ALA A 195 18.47 -6.02 -6.95
N ALA A 196 18.23 -7.10 -6.19
CA ALA A 196 18.88 -7.44 -4.92
C ALA A 196 18.87 -6.29 -3.89
N GLY A 197 17.80 -5.49 -3.85
CA GLY A 197 17.65 -4.39 -2.90
C GLY A 197 18.43 -3.11 -3.24
N SER A 198 19.01 -3.02 -4.44
CA SER A 198 19.44 -1.72 -4.96
C SER A 198 18.19 -0.85 -5.19
N GLY A 199 18.17 0.34 -4.58
CA GLY A 199 16.94 1.07 -4.24
C GLY A 199 15.92 1.26 -5.37
N PRO A 200 14.63 1.43 -5.03
CA PRO A 200 13.57 1.49 -6.03
C PRO A 200 13.79 2.62 -7.03
N THR A 201 13.64 2.32 -8.31
CA THR A 201 13.63 3.33 -9.37
C THR A 201 12.39 4.22 -9.26
N ALA A 202 12.50 5.45 -9.78
CA ALA A 202 11.47 6.48 -9.70
C ALA A 202 10.07 5.98 -10.13
N ARG A 203 9.01 6.53 -9.52
CA ARG A 203 7.60 6.21 -9.85
C ARG A 203 7.40 6.21 -11.37
N ALA A 204 6.81 5.12 -11.88
CA ALA A 204 6.66 4.86 -13.31
C ALA A 204 5.94 6.00 -14.07
N ARG A 205 6.35 6.17 -15.33
CA ARG A 205 5.77 7.10 -16.31
C ARG A 205 4.28 6.81 -16.57
N PRO A 206 3.54 7.74 -17.22
CA PRO A 206 2.18 7.46 -17.68
C PRO A 206 2.17 6.18 -18.53
N ASP A 207 1.43 5.18 -18.07
CA ASP A 207 1.33 3.88 -18.70
C ASP A 207 0.15 3.90 -19.70
N GLY A 208 0.34 3.54 -20.96
CA GLY A 208 -0.75 3.49 -21.94
C GLY A 208 -1.70 2.31 -21.73
N ARG A 209 -1.28 1.33 -20.92
CA ARG A 209 -1.98 0.06 -20.74
C ARG A 209 -3.37 0.20 -20.10
N GLY A 210 -4.27 -0.67 -20.52
CA GLY A 210 -5.60 -0.84 -19.93
C GLY A 210 -5.55 -1.61 -18.60
N PRO A 211 -6.65 -1.58 -17.80
CA PRO A 211 -6.70 -2.23 -16.48
C PRO A 211 -6.24 -3.69 -16.45
N ARG A 212 -6.65 -4.50 -17.44
CA ARG A 212 -6.27 -5.92 -17.55
C ARG A 212 -4.78 -6.10 -17.80
N GLU A 213 -4.18 -5.27 -18.64
CA GLU A 213 -2.76 -5.34 -18.99
C GLU A 213 -1.89 -4.92 -17.80
N LEU A 214 -2.31 -3.92 -17.03
CA LEU A 214 -1.66 -3.55 -15.76
C LEU A 214 -1.69 -4.72 -14.77
N TRP A 215 -2.83 -5.39 -14.65
CA TRP A 215 -2.97 -6.57 -13.79
C TRP A 215 -2.03 -7.71 -14.21
N LEU A 216 -2.02 -8.07 -15.49
CA LEU A 216 -1.13 -9.10 -16.05
C LEU A 216 0.35 -8.80 -15.80
N ASP A 217 0.76 -7.55 -16.04
CA ASP A 217 2.15 -7.13 -15.80
C ASP A 217 2.53 -7.20 -14.32
N SER A 218 1.62 -6.78 -13.42
CA SER A 218 1.87 -6.87 -11.97
C SER A 218 1.95 -8.32 -11.49
N ALA A 219 1.11 -9.22 -12.02
CA ALA A 219 1.14 -10.64 -11.68
C ALA A 219 2.47 -11.29 -12.10
N ARG A 220 2.94 -10.97 -13.31
CA ARG A 220 4.23 -11.45 -13.83
C ARG A 220 5.40 -10.96 -12.98
N ALA A 221 5.46 -9.67 -12.70
CA ALA A 221 6.55 -9.08 -11.90
C ALA A 221 6.64 -9.70 -10.49
N LEU A 222 5.48 -9.89 -9.86
CA LEU A 222 5.39 -10.53 -8.55
C LEU A 222 5.84 -12.00 -8.60
N ALA A 223 5.46 -12.75 -9.63
CA ALA A 223 5.91 -14.13 -9.81
C ALA A 223 7.43 -14.22 -9.96
N GLU A 224 8.02 -13.35 -10.78
CA GLU A 224 9.48 -13.26 -10.97
C GLU A 224 10.19 -12.95 -9.62
N ALA A 225 9.70 -11.96 -8.86
CA ALA A 225 10.23 -11.63 -7.55
C ALA A 225 10.12 -12.78 -6.53
N SER A 226 9.01 -13.53 -6.58
CA SER A 226 8.77 -14.69 -5.72
C SER A 226 9.76 -15.81 -5.99
N ALA A 227 10.04 -16.10 -7.26
CA ALA A 227 10.97 -17.16 -7.66
C ALA A 227 12.39 -16.91 -7.13
N VAL A 228 12.87 -15.66 -7.19
CA VAL A 228 14.20 -15.32 -6.66
C VAL A 228 14.27 -15.51 -5.14
N LEU A 229 13.25 -15.09 -4.40
CA LEU A 229 13.22 -15.25 -2.94
C LEU A 229 13.09 -16.71 -2.51
N ALA A 230 12.40 -17.54 -3.28
CA ALA A 230 12.29 -18.96 -2.99
C ALA A 230 13.64 -19.69 -3.10
N VAL A 231 14.40 -19.43 -4.17
CA VAL A 231 15.75 -19.99 -4.36
C VAL A 231 16.70 -19.57 -3.24
N GLU A 232 16.69 -18.30 -2.85
CA GLU A 232 17.52 -17.80 -1.76
C GLU A 232 17.06 -18.29 -0.37
N GLY A 233 15.76 -18.48 -0.19
CA GLY A 233 15.16 -18.96 1.05
C GLY A 233 15.43 -20.44 1.31
N ALA A 234 15.53 -21.26 0.25
CA ALA A 234 15.86 -22.68 0.32
C ALA A 234 17.27 -22.95 0.90
N GLU A 235 18.19 -21.99 0.79
CA GLU A 235 19.52 -22.07 1.43
C GLU A 235 19.47 -21.75 2.93
N THR A 236 18.36 -21.21 3.44
CA THR A 236 18.15 -20.88 4.85
C THR A 236 17.09 -21.79 5.46
N GLU A 237 17.47 -23.03 5.80
CA GLU A 237 16.69 -23.84 6.76
C GLU A 237 16.59 -23.09 8.09
N ARG A 238 15.51 -22.32 8.28
CA ARG A 238 15.06 -21.86 9.59
C ARG A 238 13.74 -22.53 9.87
N SER A 239 13.70 -23.25 10.99
CA SER A 239 12.48 -23.77 11.58
C SER A 239 11.44 -22.65 11.71
N PHE A 240 10.41 -22.67 10.88
CA PHE A 240 9.24 -21.83 11.06
C PHE A 240 8.53 -22.28 12.34
N GLU A 241 8.54 -21.44 13.37
CA GLU A 241 7.59 -21.61 14.47
C GLU A 241 6.19 -21.33 13.94
N PRO A 242 5.22 -22.25 14.11
CA PRO A 242 3.87 -22.08 13.59
C PRO A 242 3.20 -20.85 14.22
N TRP A 243 2.67 -19.97 13.36
CA TRP A 243 1.92 -18.79 13.79
C TRP A 243 0.63 -19.24 14.52
N PRO A 244 0.30 -18.69 15.71
CA PRO A 244 -0.89 -19.10 16.44
C PRO A 244 -2.16 -18.70 15.65
N SER A 245 -2.86 -19.69 15.11
CA SER A 245 -4.17 -19.50 14.49
C SER A 245 -5.26 -19.25 15.56
N PRO A 246 -6.23 -18.35 15.32
CA PRO A 246 -7.39 -18.22 16.18
C PRO A 246 -8.15 -19.55 16.30
N ALA A 247 -8.55 -19.92 17.51
CA ALA A 247 -9.30 -21.15 17.78
C ALA A 247 -10.65 -21.16 17.02
N GLY A 248 -10.92 -22.23 16.28
CA GLY A 248 -12.19 -22.45 15.58
C GLY A 248 -12.18 -22.23 14.05
N ALA A 249 -11.15 -21.59 13.49
CA ALA A 249 -10.99 -21.46 12.02
C ALA A 249 -10.30 -22.68 11.37
N ALA A 250 -9.75 -23.58 12.17
CA ALA A 250 -8.89 -24.68 11.73
C ALA A 250 -9.60 -25.64 10.76
N GLY A 251 -10.85 -26.04 11.03
CA GLY A 251 -11.52 -27.07 10.22
C GLY A 251 -11.93 -26.63 8.82
N ALA A 252 -12.42 -25.39 8.67
CA ALA A 252 -12.79 -24.83 7.37
C ALA A 252 -11.55 -24.47 6.53
N ALA A 253 -10.52 -23.92 7.18
CA ALA A 253 -9.24 -23.65 6.54
C ALA A 253 -8.56 -24.96 6.10
N GLU A 254 -8.54 -26.01 6.93
CA GLU A 254 -7.96 -27.31 6.58
C GLU A 254 -8.71 -28.00 5.44
N ALA A 255 -10.04 -28.00 5.44
CA ALA A 255 -10.83 -28.61 4.37
C ALA A 255 -10.58 -27.91 3.02
N LEU A 256 -10.50 -26.58 3.05
CA LEU A 256 -10.19 -25.75 1.90
C LEU A 256 -8.74 -25.95 1.42
N CYS A 257 -7.76 -25.94 2.33
CA CYS A 257 -6.36 -26.29 2.07
C CYS A 257 -6.21 -27.68 1.43
N ARG A 258 -6.96 -28.68 1.91
CA ARG A 258 -6.88 -30.06 1.43
C ARG A 258 -7.44 -30.22 0.01
N ASN A 259 -8.58 -29.56 -0.26
CA ASN A 259 -9.21 -29.58 -1.59
C ASN A 259 -8.34 -28.85 -2.62
N LEU A 260 -7.66 -27.79 -2.20
CA LEU A 260 -6.83 -26.97 -3.09
C LEU A 260 -5.41 -27.56 -3.27
N ARG A 261 -4.81 -28.20 -2.24
CA ARG A 261 -3.60 -29.03 -2.40
C ARG A 261 -3.79 -30.17 -3.39
N ALA A 262 -4.96 -30.82 -3.40
CA ALA A 262 -5.29 -31.86 -4.38
C ALA A 262 -5.34 -31.34 -5.84
N ARG A 263 -5.38 -30.02 -6.03
CA ARG A 263 -5.33 -29.31 -7.31
C ARG A 263 -3.98 -28.59 -7.54
N GLY A 264 -2.96 -28.92 -6.74
CA GLY A 264 -1.66 -28.28 -6.81
C GLY A 264 -1.63 -26.84 -6.29
N VAL A 265 -2.38 -26.51 -5.22
CA VAL A 265 -2.48 -25.13 -4.74
C VAL A 265 -1.91 -24.98 -3.33
N VAL A 266 -1.01 -24.00 -3.14
CA VAL A 266 -0.47 -23.59 -1.82
C VAL A 266 -1.22 -22.37 -1.31
N LEU A 267 -1.54 -22.40 -0.02
CA LEU A 267 -2.17 -21.32 0.74
C LEU A 267 -1.19 -20.76 1.77
N ASP A 268 -1.16 -19.45 1.90
CA ASP A 268 -0.74 -18.79 3.13
C ASP A 268 -1.95 -18.10 3.78
N ALA A 269 -2.32 -18.56 4.97
CA ALA A 269 -3.29 -17.89 5.82
C ALA A 269 -2.50 -16.98 6.79
N PRO A 270 -2.82 -15.68 6.90
CA PRO A 270 -4.17 -15.10 6.72
C PRO A 270 -4.41 -14.33 5.40
N TYR A 271 -3.51 -14.38 4.42
CA TYR A 271 -3.53 -13.50 3.24
C TYR A 271 -3.72 -14.21 1.88
N HIS A 272 -4.63 -15.18 1.77
CA HIS A 272 -5.37 -15.54 0.54
C HIS A 272 -4.60 -15.55 -0.81
N CYS A 273 -3.43 -16.21 -0.89
CA CYS A 273 -2.81 -16.62 -2.16
C CYS A 273 -3.28 -18.03 -2.54
N TRP A 274 -3.43 -18.31 -3.84
CA TRP A 274 -3.57 -19.67 -4.35
C TRP A 274 -2.51 -19.90 -5.46
N ALA A 275 -1.64 -20.90 -5.29
CA ALA A 275 -0.67 -21.30 -6.32
C ALA A 275 -1.31 -22.23 -7.39
N VAL A 276 -0.86 -22.21 -8.65
CA VAL A 276 -1.12 -23.33 -9.59
C VAL A 276 0.19 -24.08 -9.78
N LEU A 277 0.34 -25.21 -9.09
CA LEU A 277 1.45 -26.15 -9.18
C LEU A 277 1.11 -27.21 -10.23
N GLU A 278 1.33 -26.89 -11.50
CA GLU A 278 1.56 -27.93 -12.50
C GLU A 278 2.93 -27.69 -13.13
N ASP A 279 3.79 -28.71 -13.07
CA ASP A 279 5.06 -28.70 -13.77
C ASP A 279 4.84 -28.42 -15.27
N GLY A 280 5.51 -27.38 -15.78
CA GLY A 280 5.40 -26.99 -17.19
C GLY A 280 4.18 -26.14 -17.58
N ALA A 281 3.43 -25.59 -16.63
CA ALA A 281 2.32 -24.67 -16.94
C ALA A 281 2.83 -23.34 -17.55
N GLY A 282 2.66 -23.18 -18.86
CA GLY A 282 2.95 -21.93 -19.56
C GLY A 282 1.95 -20.79 -19.24
N PRO A 283 2.28 -19.53 -19.60
CA PRO A 283 1.47 -18.34 -19.29
C PRO A 283 -0.01 -18.42 -19.68
N GLU A 284 -0.33 -19.13 -20.76
CA GLU A 284 -1.71 -19.26 -21.26
C GLU A 284 -2.60 -20.12 -20.35
N ARG A 285 -2.05 -21.18 -19.76
CA ARG A 285 -2.78 -22.04 -18.81
C ARG A 285 -3.03 -21.34 -17.48
N LEU A 286 -2.04 -20.56 -17.01
CA LEU A 286 -2.17 -19.71 -15.83
C LEU A 286 -3.29 -18.67 -16.00
N TRP A 287 -3.39 -18.08 -17.19
CA TRP A 287 -4.47 -17.17 -17.53
C TRP A 287 -5.84 -17.86 -17.55
N ALA A 288 -5.96 -19.03 -18.19
CA ALA A 288 -7.21 -19.78 -18.24
C ALA A 288 -7.72 -20.20 -16.85
N ALA A 289 -6.83 -20.66 -15.97
CA ALA A 289 -7.16 -21.00 -14.58
C ALA A 289 -7.61 -19.78 -13.77
N SER A 290 -6.91 -18.64 -13.93
CA SER A 290 -7.28 -17.38 -13.29
C SER A 290 -8.68 -16.89 -13.72
N VAL A 291 -9.01 -17.03 -15.01
CA VAL A 291 -10.32 -16.64 -15.57
C VAL A 291 -11.44 -17.58 -15.08
N ALA A 292 -11.21 -18.90 -15.07
CA ALA A 292 -12.19 -19.88 -14.59
C ALA A 292 -12.53 -19.67 -13.12
N MET A 293 -11.55 -19.34 -12.27
CA MET A 293 -11.78 -19.08 -10.84
C MET A 293 -12.38 -17.71 -10.56
N ALA A 294 -12.07 -16.67 -11.35
CA ALA A 294 -12.74 -15.38 -11.27
C ALA A 294 -14.25 -15.47 -11.57
N ALA A 295 -14.68 -16.52 -12.26
CA ALA A 295 -16.08 -16.83 -12.52
C ALA A 295 -16.77 -17.56 -11.34
N GLU A 296 -16.04 -18.00 -10.31
CA GLU A 296 -16.59 -18.61 -9.11
C GLU A 296 -16.64 -17.63 -7.92
N PRO A 297 -17.82 -17.08 -7.57
CA PRO A 297 -17.95 -15.97 -6.60
C PRO A 297 -17.61 -16.32 -5.14
N ALA A 298 -17.33 -17.60 -4.83
CA ALA A 298 -17.15 -18.11 -3.48
C ALA A 298 -15.69 -18.09 -2.97
N LEU A 299 -14.68 -17.86 -3.83
CA LEU A 299 -13.27 -17.98 -3.45
C LEU A 299 -12.56 -16.62 -3.42
N PRO A 300 -12.27 -16.05 -2.23
CA PRO A 300 -11.35 -14.93 -2.14
C PRO A 300 -9.91 -15.41 -2.35
N GLY A 301 -9.18 -14.80 -3.30
CA GLY A 301 -7.73 -14.94 -3.41
C GLY A 301 -7.16 -14.52 -4.76
N VAL A 302 -5.83 -14.48 -4.84
CA VAL A 302 -5.07 -14.07 -6.04
C VAL A 302 -4.25 -15.23 -6.58
N PRO A 303 -4.33 -15.56 -7.88
CA PRO A 303 -3.55 -16.63 -8.47
C PRO A 303 -2.08 -16.23 -8.61
N MET A 304 -1.17 -17.10 -8.17
CA MET A 304 0.27 -16.94 -8.38
C MET A 304 0.86 -18.18 -9.06
N ALA A 305 1.74 -17.96 -10.04
CA ALA A 305 2.52 -19.02 -10.66
C ALA A 305 3.82 -19.21 -9.85
N LEU A 306 4.02 -20.40 -9.29
CA LEU A 306 5.32 -20.81 -8.73
C LEU A 306 5.76 -22.03 -9.52
N THR A 307 6.82 -21.90 -10.30
CA THR A 307 7.42 -23.01 -11.04
C THR A 307 8.11 -23.96 -10.06
N ALA A 308 8.32 -25.23 -10.42
CA ALA A 308 9.02 -26.21 -9.56
C ALA A 308 10.45 -25.78 -9.18
N SER A 309 11.03 -24.81 -9.88
CA SER A 309 12.29 -24.16 -9.51
C SER A 309 12.19 -23.19 -8.31
N ALA A 310 11.01 -23.00 -7.73
CA ALA A 310 10.74 -22.16 -6.57
C ALA A 310 10.51 -22.98 -5.28
N TRP A 311 11.01 -24.22 -5.24
CA TRP A 311 11.00 -25.11 -4.08
C TRP A 311 12.43 -25.54 -3.74
#